data_AF-A0A5C9CCP8-F1
#
_entry.id   AF-A0A5C9CCP8-F1
#
_cell.length_a   1.000
_cell.length_b   1.000
_cell.length_c   1.000
_cell.angle_alpha   90.00
_cell.angle_beta   90.00
_cell.angle_gamma   90.00
#
_symmetry.space_group_name_H-M   'P 1'
#
loop_
_entity.id
_entity.type
_entity.pdbx_description
1 polymer ?
#
loop_
_entity_poly.entity_id
_entity_poly.type
_entity_poly.pdbx_seq_one_letter_code
_entity_poly.pdbx_strand_id
1 'polypeptide(L)'
;MSALTRTRVGSFELADAISISSLTADLLVSRLQPCVAAASHLPAYSCDADEANRLSHGLGIVPRESAWQPANPGHPEAFALVDSVGTLLAIGGWDRDRPELRPRLNLAAVRGTGDSPNGS
;
A
#
# COMPACT_ATOMS: atom_id res chain seq x y z
N MET A 1 -3.91 18.85 -37.92
CA MET A 1 -4.37 17.87 -36.92
C MET A 1 -3.49 18.00 -35.69
N SER A 2 -4.07 18.22 -34.51
CA SER A 2 -3.33 18.10 -33.25
C SER A 2 -4.04 17.07 -32.38
N ALA A 3 -3.33 16.03 -31.96
CA ALA A 3 -3.79 15.05 -30.99
C ALA A 3 -2.85 15.07 -29.78
N LEU A 4 -3.39 14.76 -28.59
CA LEU A 4 -2.63 14.65 -27.35
C LEU A 4 -2.79 13.24 -26.80
N THR A 5 -1.66 12.57 -26.54
CA THR A 5 -1.62 11.23 -25.97
C THR A 5 -0.88 11.28 -24.64
N ARG A 6 -1.54 10.83 -23.56
CA ARG A 6 -0.91 10.70 -22.26
C ARG A 6 -0.07 9.42 -22.23
N THR A 7 1.24 9.57 -22.13
CA THR A 7 2.20 8.46 -22.16
C THR A 7 2.49 7.87 -20.78
N ARG A 8 2.10 8.56 -19.69
CA ARG A 8 2.38 8.14 -18.30
C ARG A 8 1.39 8.74 -17.30
N VAL A 9 1.12 8.03 -16.21
CA VAL A 9 0.45 8.50 -14.99
C VAL A 9 1.21 8.00 -13.77
N GLY A 10 1.90 8.88 -13.05
CA GLY A 10 2.77 8.46 -11.94
C GLY A 10 3.81 7.45 -12.44
N SER A 11 3.85 6.28 -11.81
CA SER A 11 4.74 5.17 -12.19
C SER A 11 4.21 4.28 -13.32
N PHE A 12 2.98 4.50 -13.80
CA PHE A 12 2.34 3.64 -14.81
C PHE A 12 2.53 4.22 -16.22
N GLU A 13 3.09 3.42 -17.13
CA GLU A 13 3.35 3.85 -18.50
C GLU A 13 2.26 3.39 -19.47
N LEU A 14 2.17 4.06 -20.62
CA LEU A 14 1.27 3.64 -21.70
C LEU A 14 1.62 2.24 -22.22
N ALA A 15 2.88 1.80 -22.12
CA ALA A 15 3.30 0.45 -22.47
C ALA A 15 2.68 -0.64 -21.57
N ASP A 16 2.33 -0.29 -20.33
CA ASP A 16 1.66 -1.18 -19.38
C ASP A 16 0.14 -1.15 -19.53
N ALA A 17 -0.39 -0.26 -20.38
CA ALA A 17 -1.82 -0.08 -20.55
C ALA A 17 -2.45 -1.26 -21.29
N ILE A 18 -3.68 -1.57 -20.92
CA ILE A 18 -4.48 -2.63 -21.53
C ILE A 18 -5.74 -1.99 -22.10
N SER A 19 -6.08 -2.35 -23.33
CA SER A 19 -7.35 -1.92 -23.91
C SER A 19 -8.52 -2.60 -23.19
N ILE A 20 -9.52 -1.82 -22.77
CA ILE A 20 -10.73 -2.35 -22.11
C ILE A 20 -11.42 -3.40 -22.99
N SER A 21 -11.42 -3.21 -24.31
CA SER A 21 -12.02 -4.17 -25.26
C SER A 21 -11.29 -5.51 -25.34
N SER A 22 -10.03 -5.57 -24.90
CA SER A 22 -9.21 -6.80 -24.87
C SER A 22 -9.20 -7.48 -23.50
N LEU A 23 -9.84 -6.88 -22.50
CA LEU A 23 -9.83 -7.35 -21.13
C LEU A 23 -10.85 -8.49 -20.96
N THR A 24 -10.37 -9.67 -20.57
CA THR A 24 -11.20 -10.82 -20.18
C THR A 24 -11.06 -11.07 -18.68
N ALA A 25 -11.98 -11.85 -18.10
CA ALA A 25 -11.89 -12.24 -16.69
C ALA A 25 -10.57 -12.95 -16.36
N ASP A 26 -10.13 -13.85 -17.25
CA ASP A 26 -8.87 -14.60 -17.08
C ASP A 26 -7.64 -13.68 -17.14
N LEU A 27 -7.66 -12.69 -18.04
CA LEU A 27 -6.58 -11.71 -18.16
C LEU A 27 -6.55 -10.76 -16.96
N LEU A 28 -7.71 -10.36 -16.44
CA LEU A 28 -7.81 -9.37 -15.38
C LEU A 28 -6.93 -9.72 -14.18
N VAL A 29 -7.06 -10.95 -13.65
CA VAL A 29 -6.30 -11.38 -12.46
C VAL A 29 -4.80 -11.30 -12.69
N SER A 30 -4.32 -11.74 -13.86
CA SER A 30 -2.89 -11.72 -14.22
C SER A 30 -2.34 -10.31 -14.49
N ARG A 31 -3.22 -9.32 -14.70
CA ARG A 31 -2.86 -7.96 -15.09
C ARG A 31 -3.05 -6.94 -13.97
N LEU A 32 -3.74 -7.30 -12.89
CA LEU A 32 -3.82 -6.48 -11.69
C LEU A 32 -2.43 -6.28 -11.09
N GLN A 33 -2.10 -5.02 -10.83
CA GLN A 33 -0.87 -4.66 -10.14
C GLN A 33 -1.07 -4.72 -8.62
N PRO A 34 -0.04 -5.11 -7.85
CA PRO A 34 -0.07 -5.00 -6.39
C PRO A 34 -0.40 -3.57 -5.95
N CYS A 35 -1.22 -3.42 -4.91
CA CYS A 35 -1.63 -2.09 -4.43
C CYS A 35 -0.44 -1.19 -4.05
N VAL A 36 0.67 -1.77 -3.59
CA VAL A 36 1.90 -1.03 -3.25
C VAL A 36 2.47 -0.27 -4.45
N ALA A 37 2.26 -0.74 -5.69
CA ALA A 37 2.72 -0.06 -6.90
C ALA A 37 2.11 1.34 -7.04
N ALA A 38 0.83 1.51 -6.66
CA ALA A 38 0.15 2.80 -6.68
C ALA A 38 0.69 3.77 -5.61
N ALA A 39 1.26 3.24 -4.52
CA ALA A 39 1.82 4.01 -3.40
C ALA A 39 3.34 4.17 -3.47
N SER A 40 3.98 3.73 -4.56
CA SER A 40 5.46 3.68 -4.72
C SER A 40 6.18 5.03 -4.58
N HIS A 41 5.46 6.14 -4.71
CA HIS A 41 5.98 7.50 -4.57
C HIS A 41 5.97 8.02 -3.13
N LEU A 42 5.30 7.32 -2.21
CA LEU A 42 5.23 7.69 -0.80
C LEU A 42 6.41 7.08 -0.03
N PRO A 43 6.91 7.75 1.01
CA PRO A 43 7.76 7.10 2.00
C PRO A 43 7.04 5.88 2.59
N ALA A 44 7.77 4.79 2.76
CA ALA A 44 7.26 3.55 3.31
C ALA A 44 7.74 3.37 4.76
N TYR A 45 6.87 2.81 5.60
CA TYR A 45 7.17 2.34 6.95
C TYR A 45 6.90 0.84 7.02
N SER A 46 7.91 0.05 7.37
CA SER A 46 7.80 -1.40 7.51
C SER A 46 7.25 -1.78 8.88
N CYS A 47 6.04 -2.31 8.89
CA CYS A 47 5.35 -2.80 10.06
C CYS A 47 5.80 -4.21 10.43
N ASP A 48 6.03 -4.44 11.72
CA ASP A 48 6.11 -5.79 12.28
C ASP A 48 4.71 -6.41 12.44
N ALA A 49 4.65 -7.64 12.97
CA ALA A 49 3.40 -8.38 13.11
C ALA A 49 2.42 -7.72 14.11
N ASP A 50 2.92 -7.14 15.19
CA ASP A 50 2.10 -6.50 16.21
C ASP A 50 1.54 -5.16 15.70
N GLU A 51 2.38 -4.38 15.02
CA GLU A 51 1.99 -3.15 14.31
C GLU A 51 0.95 -3.46 13.23
N ALA A 52 1.16 -4.49 12.42
CA ALA A 52 0.21 -4.92 11.39
C ALA A 52 -1.14 -5.33 11.99
N ASN A 53 -1.13 -6.08 13.10
CA ASN A 53 -2.34 -6.47 13.81
C ASN A 53 -3.10 -5.24 14.36
N ARG A 54 -2.40 -4.29 14.99
CA ARG A 54 -2.99 -3.02 15.44
C ARG A 54 -3.61 -2.22 14.29
N LEU A 55 -2.89 -2.11 13.18
CA LEU A 55 -3.38 -1.42 11.99
C LEU A 55 -4.65 -2.10 11.45
N SER A 56 -4.73 -3.44 11.46
CA SER A 56 -5.94 -4.16 11.03
C SER A 56 -7.19 -3.77 11.83
N HIS A 57 -7.01 -3.36 13.09
CA HIS A 57 -8.07 -2.83 13.97
C HIS A 57 -8.24 -1.30 13.90
N GLY A 58 -7.55 -0.62 12.98
CA GLY A 58 -7.61 0.83 12.83
C GLY A 58 -6.87 1.61 13.91
N LEU A 59 -6.02 0.95 14.70
CA LEU A 59 -5.25 1.58 15.77
C LEU A 59 -3.97 2.23 15.24
N GLY A 60 -3.50 3.26 15.97
CA GLY A 60 -2.21 3.89 15.70
C GLY A 60 -1.02 3.07 16.19
N ILE A 61 0.15 3.35 15.62
CA ILE A 61 1.44 2.74 15.99
C ILE A 61 2.48 3.82 16.32
N VAL A 62 3.35 3.54 17.28
CA VAL A 62 4.48 4.42 17.60
C VAL A 62 5.61 4.12 16.60
N PRO A 63 6.11 5.10 15.84
CA PRO A 63 7.07 4.86 14.78
C PRO A 63 8.45 4.47 15.33
N ARG A 64 9.08 3.49 14.69
CA ARG A 64 10.48 3.11 14.86
C ARG A 64 11.33 3.74 13.77
N GLU A 65 12.41 4.42 14.13
CA GLU A 65 13.27 5.12 13.15
C GLU A 65 13.83 4.17 12.07
N SER A 66 14.18 2.94 12.46
CA SER A 66 14.75 1.91 11.57
C SER A 66 13.76 1.32 10.57
N ALA A 67 12.46 1.54 10.73
CA ALA A 67 11.43 0.99 9.87
C ALA A 67 11.13 1.86 8.63
N TRP A 68 11.69 3.06 8.55
CA TRP A 68 11.42 4.01 7.47
C TRP A 68 12.28 3.79 6.23
N GLN A 69 11.65 3.98 5.07
CA GLN A 69 12.28 3.99 3.75
C GLN A 69 11.70 5.15 2.92
N PRO A 70 12.49 6.18 2.57
CA PRO A 70 13.88 6.40 2.97
C PRO A 70 14.02 6.67 4.48
N ALA A 71 15.24 6.50 5.01
CA ALA A 71 15.54 6.82 6.39
C ALA A 71 15.24 8.30 6.69
N ASN A 72 14.56 8.56 7.82
CA ASN A 72 14.11 9.88 8.24
C ASN A 72 13.35 10.67 7.14
N PRO A 73 12.11 10.27 6.83
CA PRO A 73 11.32 10.92 5.79
C PRO A 73 10.81 12.31 6.20
N GLY A 74 11.14 12.80 7.40
CA GLY A 74 10.55 13.99 8.00
C GLY A 74 9.11 13.76 8.44
N HIS A 75 8.25 14.76 8.22
CA HIS A 75 6.81 14.68 8.49
C HIS A 75 5.94 14.83 7.23
N PRO A 76 5.98 13.88 6.28
CA PRO A 76 5.11 13.93 5.12
C PRO A 76 3.62 13.89 5.51
N GLU A 77 2.75 14.35 4.63
CA GLU A 77 1.30 14.29 4.87
C GLU A 77 0.74 12.86 4.83
N ALA A 78 1.42 11.96 4.11
CA ALA A 78 1.02 10.57 3.91
C ALA A 78 2.22 9.63 3.75
N PHE A 79 2.06 8.38 4.18
CA PHE A 79 3.05 7.28 4.03
C PHE A 79 2.34 5.98 3.64
N ALA A 80 3.09 5.08 3.01
CA ALA A 80 2.72 3.69 2.86
C ALA A 80 3.12 2.91 4.12
N LEU A 81 2.17 2.21 4.74
CA LEU A 81 2.44 1.23 5.80
C LEU A 81 2.49 -0.14 5.14
N VAL A 82 3.63 -0.83 5.20
CA VAL A 82 3.87 -2.10 4.49
C VAL A 82 4.28 -3.21 5.45
N ASP A 83 4.01 -4.47 5.13
CA ASP A 83 4.57 -5.61 5.88
C ASP A 83 6.05 -5.87 5.56
N SER A 84 6.64 -6.88 6.16
CA SER A 84 8.04 -7.28 5.95
C SER A 84 8.36 -7.74 4.52
N VAL A 85 7.34 -8.08 3.73
CA VAL A 85 7.47 -8.53 2.33
C VAL A 85 7.13 -7.38 1.36
N GLY A 86 6.76 -6.21 1.87
CA GLY A 86 6.41 -5.03 1.07
C GLY A 86 4.94 -4.98 0.65
N THR A 87 4.07 -5.81 1.22
CA THR A 87 2.63 -5.73 0.96
C THR A 87 2.06 -4.48 1.62
N LEU A 88 1.29 -3.68 0.88
CA LEU A 88 0.64 -2.50 1.42
C LEU A 88 -0.47 -2.89 2.42
N LEU A 89 -0.29 -2.51 3.67
CA LEU A 89 -1.26 -2.71 4.76
C LEU A 89 -2.20 -1.51 4.88
N ALA A 90 -1.69 -0.29 4.74
CA ALA A 90 -2.48 0.92 4.87
C ALA A 90 -1.78 2.14 4.23
N ILE A 91 -2.54 3.20 3.99
CA ILE A 91 -2.00 4.55 3.82
C ILE A 91 -2.20 5.29 5.13
N GLY A 92 -1.10 5.74 5.72
CA GLY A 92 -1.06 6.40 7.01
C GLY A 92 -0.78 7.90 6.92
N GLY A 93 -0.98 8.60 8.03
CA GLY A 93 -0.52 9.96 8.25
C GLY A 93 -0.10 10.15 9.71
N TRP A 94 0.64 11.23 9.99
CA TRP A 94 0.96 11.61 11.37
C TRP A 94 -0.32 12.03 12.10
N ASP A 95 -0.48 11.54 13.33
CA ASP A 95 -1.40 12.12 14.29
C ASP A 95 -0.82 13.47 14.78
N ARG A 96 -1.68 14.49 14.89
CA ARG A 96 -1.27 15.84 15.28
C ARG A 96 -1.18 16.01 16.80
N ASP A 97 -1.92 15.19 17.54
CA ASP A 97 -2.03 15.25 18.98
C ASP A 97 -1.13 14.22 19.67
N ARG A 98 -0.73 13.17 18.94
CA ARG A 98 0.13 12.09 19.43
C ARG A 98 1.27 11.80 18.45
N PRO A 99 2.47 11.41 18.92
CA PRO A 99 3.56 10.98 18.04
C PRO A 99 3.31 9.55 17.52
N GLU A 100 2.17 9.33 16.85
CA GLU A 100 1.73 8.05 16.30
C GLU A 100 1.47 8.15 14.80
N LEU A 101 1.72 7.06 14.08
CA LEU A 101 1.26 6.86 12.72
C LEU A 101 -0.14 6.27 12.77
N ARG A 102 -1.10 6.89 12.08
CA ARG A 102 -2.49 6.42 12.03
C ARG A 102 -2.92 6.03 10.62
N PRO A 103 -3.61 4.89 10.45
CA PRO A 103 -4.18 4.52 9.16
C PRO A 103 -5.31 5.50 8.80
N ARG A 104 -5.26 6.04 7.57
CA ARG A 104 -6.35 6.80 6.95
C ARG A 104 -7.13 5.96 5.95
N LEU A 105 -6.45 5.04 5.29
CA LEU A 105 -7.03 3.99 4.46
C LEU A 105 -6.42 2.66 4.90
N ASN A 106 -7.26 1.71 5.30
CA ASN A 106 -6.82 0.41 5.78
C ASN A 106 -7.12 -0.67 4.74
N LEU A 107 -6.09 -1.38 4.30
CA LEU A 107 -6.17 -2.49 3.35
C LEU A 107 -5.90 -3.84 4.04
N ALA A 108 -5.34 -3.82 5.26
CA ALA A 108 -5.06 -5.00 6.06
C ALA A 108 -6.33 -5.72 6.53
N ALA A 109 -7.45 -4.99 6.70
CA ALA A 109 -8.73 -5.54 7.12
C ALA A 109 -9.37 -6.52 6.11
N VAL A 110 -8.87 -6.58 4.87
CA VAL A 110 -9.40 -7.44 3.81
C VAL A 110 -8.81 -8.86 3.84
N ARG A 111 -7.82 -9.15 4.71
CA ARG A 111 -7.36 -10.53 4.94
C ARG A 111 -8.35 -11.30 5.83
N GLY A 112 -9.55 -11.53 5.30
CA GLY A 112 -10.51 -12.48 5.87
C GLY A 112 -9.91 -13.89 5.87
N THR A 113 -9.75 -14.45 7.06
CA THR A 113 -9.79 -15.88 7.40
C THR A 113 -9.75 -16.84 6.20
N GLY A 114 -8.53 -17.24 5.80
CA GLY A 114 -8.33 -18.17 4.71
C GLY A 114 -7.10 -19.05 4.89
N ASP A 115 -6.70 -19.35 6.13
CA ASP A 115 -5.91 -20.55 6.41
C ASP A 115 -5.91 -20.85 7.91
N SER A 116 -6.73 -21.81 8.33
CA SER A 116 -6.47 -22.59 9.53
C SER A 116 -6.15 -24.00 9.03
N PRO A 117 -4.88 -24.45 9.10
CA PRO A 117 -4.60 -25.86 8.94
C PRO A 117 -5.17 -26.55 10.18
N ASN A 118 -6.36 -27.13 10.05
CA ASN A 118 -6.87 -28.06 11.04
C ASN A 118 -5.89 -29.24 11.10
N GLY A 119 -5.03 -29.22 12.12
CA GLY A 119 -4.36 -30.40 12.62
C GLY A 119 -5.28 -31.13 13.59
N SER A 120 -5.59 -32.39 13.29
CA SER A 120 -5.48 -33.58 14.16
C SER A 120 -6.01 -34.78 13.40
#